data_AF-A0A1F8EH03-F1
#
_entry.id   AF-A0A1F8EH03-F1
#
_cell.length_a   1.000
_cell.length_b   1.000
_cell.length_c   1.000
_cell.angle_alpha   90.00
_cell.angle_beta   90.00
_cell.angle_gamma   90.00
#
_symmetry.space_group_name_H-M   'P 1'
#
loop_
_entity.id
_entity.type
_entity.pdbx_description
1 polymer ?
#
loop_
_entity_poly.entity_id
_entity_poly.type
_entity_poly.pdbx_seq_one_letter_code
_entity_poly.pdbx_strand_id
1 'polypeptide(L)'
;MKWTFAKTYAKTAPHEYVLQKNEPKTHRYIKEMIRKHGVWEEFCMPGGKPYQVHYWYRGRYRYWVIDNILNRTRVGWKYPKRLIG
;
A
#
# COMPACT_ATOMS: atom_id res chain seq x y z
N MET A 1 7.50 -13.90 7.53
CA MET A 1 7.01 -12.51 7.48
C MET A 1 5.52 -12.46 7.82
N LYS A 2 5.16 -11.82 8.94
CA LYS A 2 3.77 -11.69 9.40
C LYS A 2 3.23 -10.32 9.01
N TRP A 3 2.28 -10.29 8.09
CA TRP A 3 1.58 -9.09 7.67
C TRP A 3 0.39 -8.82 8.60
N THR A 4 0.15 -7.55 8.91
CA THR A 4 -0.99 -7.12 9.73
C THR A 4 -2.01 -6.42 8.85
N PHE A 5 -3.26 -6.86 8.90
CA PHE A 5 -4.34 -6.19 8.18
C PHE A 5 -4.70 -4.85 8.84
N ALA A 6 -4.73 -3.77 8.08
CA ALA A 6 -5.03 -2.42 8.56
C ALA A 6 -6.55 -2.24 8.77
N LYS A 7 -7.04 -2.64 9.95
CA LYS A 7 -8.48 -2.62 10.29
C LYS A 7 -9.12 -1.23 10.12
N THR A 8 -8.40 -0.16 10.47
CA THR A 8 -8.86 1.23 10.35
C THR A 8 -9.26 1.60 8.92
N TYR A 9 -8.63 0.98 7.92
CA TYR A 9 -8.84 1.27 6.50
C TYR A 9 -9.56 0.14 5.76
N ALA A 10 -10.12 -0.84 6.47
CA ALA A 10 -10.74 -2.02 5.85
C ALA A 10 -11.82 -1.68 4.80
N LYS A 11 -12.58 -0.58 5.01
CA LYS A 11 -13.66 -0.13 4.13
C LYS A 11 -13.22 0.83 3.03
N THR A 12 -12.09 1.50 3.20
CA THR A 12 -11.69 2.67 2.38
C THR A 12 -10.39 2.45 1.63
N ALA A 13 -9.47 1.66 2.19
CA ALA A 13 -8.16 1.30 1.65
C ALA A 13 -7.71 -0.03 2.26
N PRO A 14 -8.33 -1.17 1.92
CA PRO A 14 -7.94 -2.45 2.50
C PRO A 14 -6.51 -2.80 2.07
N HIS A 15 -5.62 -2.88 3.06
CA HIS A 15 -4.22 -3.22 2.86
C HIS A 15 -3.67 -3.95 4.08
N GLU A 16 -2.51 -4.56 3.87
CA GLU A 16 -1.71 -5.13 4.93
C GLU A 16 -0.44 -4.30 5.11
N TYR A 17 0.12 -4.31 6.31
CA TYR A 17 1.35 -3.61 6.61
C TYR A 17 2.30 -4.44 7.47
N VAL A 18 3.56 -4.02 7.47
CA VAL A 18 4.64 -4.48 8.33
C VAL A 18 5.44 -3.27 8.81
N LEU A 19 5.82 -3.28 10.09
CA LEU A 19 6.71 -2.27 10.65
C LEU A 19 8.17 -2.59 10.33
N GLN A 20 8.96 -1.60 9.95
CA GLN A 20 10.38 -1.75 9.63
C GLN A 20 11.16 -2.48 10.73
N LYS A 21 10.88 -2.21 12.01
CA LYS A 21 11.55 -2.86 13.14
C LYS A 21 11.40 -4.39 13.15
N ASN A 22 10.31 -4.92 12.58
CA ASN A 22 10.04 -6.35 12.54
C ASN A 22 10.70 -7.02 11.33
N GLU A 23 10.89 -6.29 10.22
CA GLU A 23 11.34 -6.82 8.93
C GLU A 23 12.29 -5.84 8.21
N PRO A 24 13.43 -5.45 8.82
CA PRO A 24 14.24 -4.32 8.33
C PRO A 24 14.87 -4.59 6.96
N LYS A 25 15.30 -5.84 6.70
CA LYS A 25 15.89 -6.25 5.41
C LYS A 25 14.87 -6.17 4.29
N THR A 26 13.67 -6.69 4.52
CA THR A 26 12.56 -6.63 3.56
C THR A 26 12.15 -5.20 3.28
N HIS A 27 12.06 -4.37 4.33
CA HIS A 27 11.75 -2.95 4.17
C HIS A 27 12.79 -2.23 3.29
N ARG A 28 14.09 -2.45 3.54
CA ARG A 28 15.17 -1.88 2.72
C ARG A 28 15.06 -2.33 1.26
N TYR A 29 14.92 -3.62 1.02
CA TYR A 29 14.79 -4.18 -0.32
C TYR A 29 13.59 -3.58 -1.08
N ILE A 30 12.41 -3.56 -0.47
CA ILE A 30 11.21 -3.04 -1.13
C ILE A 30 11.34 -1.53 -1.40
N LYS A 31 11.91 -0.77 -0.46
CA LYS A 31 12.18 0.67 -0.66
C LYS A 31 13.11 0.91 -1.84
N GLU A 32 14.15 0.09 -2.02
CA GLU A 32 15.03 0.15 -3.19
C GLU A 32 14.29 -0.21 -4.48
N MET A 33 13.41 -1.21 -4.46
CA MET A 33 12.63 -1.59 -5.63
C MET A 33 11.61 -0.52 -6.02
N ILE A 34 10.95 0.13 -5.06
CA ILE A 34 10.10 1.31 -5.30
C ILE A 34 10.93 2.42 -5.94
N ARG A 35 12.11 2.73 -5.40
CA ARG A 35 12.98 3.77 -5.97
C ARG A 35 13.40 3.49 -7.41
N LYS A 36 13.75 2.23 -7.73
CA LYS A 36 14.28 1.84 -9.04
C LYS A 36 13.21 1.55 -10.10
N HIS A 37 12.06 1.02 -9.68
CA HIS A 37 11.08 0.43 -10.59
C HIS A 37 9.63 0.86 -10.27
N GLY A 38 9.45 1.72 -9.27
CA GLY A 38 8.13 2.18 -8.87
C GLY A 38 7.55 3.18 -9.86
N VAL A 39 6.22 3.27 -9.87
CA VAL A 39 5.44 4.22 -10.66
C VAL A 39 4.68 5.16 -9.72
N TRP A 40 4.61 6.44 -10.07
CA TRP A 40 3.80 7.40 -9.34
C TRP A 40 2.35 7.26 -9.77
N GLU A 41 1.46 7.08 -8.81
CA GLU A 41 0.02 7.08 -9.05
C GLU A 41 -0.68 8.00 -8.06
N GLU A 42 -1.81 8.54 -8.50
CA GLU A 42 -2.70 9.27 -7.62
C GLU A 42 -3.50 8.30 -6.73
N PHE A 43 -3.57 8.64 -5.45
CA PHE A 43 -4.42 7.97 -4.48
C PHE A 43 -5.27 9.02 -3.75
N CYS A 44 -6.54 8.70 -3.57
CA CYS A 44 -7.49 9.56 -2.88
C CYS A 44 -8.25 8.75 -1.84
N MET A 45 -8.12 9.15 -0.57
CA MET A 45 -9.00 8.63 0.48
C MET A 45 -10.42 9.14 0.27
N PRO A 46 -11.47 8.38 0.64
CA PRO A 46 -12.83 8.89 0.62
C PRO A 46 -12.96 10.19 1.42
N GLY A 47 -13.40 11.27 0.77
CA GLY A 47 -13.52 12.61 1.36
C GLY A 47 -12.20 13.38 1.52
N GLY A 48 -11.07 12.81 1.09
CA GLY A 48 -9.76 13.47 1.09
C GLY A 48 -9.44 14.17 -0.24
N LYS A 49 -8.36 14.96 -0.24
CA LYS A 49 -7.75 15.43 -1.48
C LYS A 49 -6.86 14.33 -2.07
N PRO A 50 -6.75 14.23 -3.41
CA PRO A 50 -5.81 13.29 -4.02
C PRO A 50 -4.36 13.63 -3.66
N TYR A 51 -3.52 12.60 -3.52
CA TYR A 51 -2.09 12.73 -3.31
C TYR A 51 -1.32 11.65 -4.11
N GLN A 52 -0.07 11.94 -4.43
CA GLN A 52 0.78 11.02 -5.20
C GLN A 52 1.44 9.99 -4.29
N VAL A 53 1.44 8.72 -4.72
CA VAL A 53 2.09 7.61 -4.03
C VAL A 53 2.98 6.84 -5.01
N HIS A 54 4.19 6.50 -4.56
CA HIS A 54 5.14 5.74 -5.37
C HIS A 54 4.96 4.24 -5.10
N TYR A 55 4.37 3.53 -6.06
CA TYR A 55 4.06 2.11 -5.94
C TYR A 55 5.04 1.24 -6.70
N TRP A 56 5.44 0.12 -6.11
CA TRP A 56 6.09 -0.97 -6.83
C TRP A 56 5.15 -2.15 -7.00
N TYR A 57 4.99 -2.63 -8.23
CA TYR A 57 4.16 -3.77 -8.58
C TYR A 57 5.01 -5.03 -8.69
N ARG A 58 4.65 -6.08 -7.94
CA ARG A 58 5.32 -7.38 -8.02
C ARG A 58 4.34 -8.52 -7.81
N GLY A 59 4.20 -9.35 -8.83
CA GLY A 59 3.23 -10.45 -8.84
C GLY A 59 1.81 -9.90 -8.66
N ARG A 60 1.05 -10.48 -7.72
CA ARG A 60 -0.33 -10.08 -7.43
C ARG A 60 -0.47 -8.90 -6.47
N TYR A 61 0.62 -8.25 -6.08
CA TYR A 61 0.60 -7.19 -5.07
C TYR A 61 1.21 -5.89 -5.61
N ARG A 62 0.69 -4.77 -5.10
CA ARG A 62 1.37 -3.47 -5.14
C ARG A 62 1.87 -3.11 -3.75
N TYR A 63 3.04 -2.48 -3.68
CA TYR A 63 3.74 -2.14 -2.45
C TYR A 63 4.02 -0.65 -2.40
N TRP A 64 3.94 -0.05 -1.22
CA TRP A 64 4.36 1.33 -0.96
C TRP A 64 4.90 1.44 0.46
N VAL A 65 5.73 2.45 0.70
CA VAL A 65 6.30 2.73 2.00
C VAL A 65 5.87 4.12 2.43
N ILE A 66 5.37 4.24 3.66
CA ILE A 66 5.14 5.53 4.33
C ILE A 66 5.92 5.45 5.63
N ASP A 67 6.89 6.36 5.79
CA ASP A 67 7.82 6.37 6.92
C ASP A 67 8.47 4.99 7.17
N ASN A 68 8.17 4.38 8.32
CA ASN A 68 8.67 3.08 8.76
C ASN A 68 7.66 1.94 8.54
N ILE A 69 6.62 2.18 7.73
CA ILE A 69 5.54 1.24 7.43
C ILE A 69 5.64 0.80 5.98
N LEU A 70 5.91 -0.49 5.79
CA LEU A 70 5.80 -1.14 4.49
C LEU A 70 4.37 -1.65 4.33
N ASN A 71 3.69 -1.19 3.30
CA ASN A 71 2.32 -1.56 2.99
C ASN A 71 2.25 -2.40 1.70
N ARG A 72 1.22 -3.24 1.61
CA ARG A 72 0.84 -3.93 0.37
C ARG A 72 -0.66 -4.11 0.25
N THR A 73 -1.14 -4.22 -0.98
CA THR A 73 -2.50 -4.71 -1.26
C THR A 73 -2.51 -5.51 -2.56
N ARG A 74 -3.52 -6.36 -2.76
CA ARG A 74 -3.64 -7.12 -4.01
C ARG A 74 -3.97 -6.17 -5.17
N VAL A 75 -3.31 -6.38 -6.30
CA VAL A 75 -3.65 -5.70 -7.55
C VAL A 75 -5.07 -6.10 -7.95
N GLY A 76 -5.87 -5.13 -8.40
CA GLY A 76 -7.26 -5.37 -8.78
C GLY A 76 -8.23 -5.51 -7.60
N TRP A 77 -7.77 -5.42 -6.34
CA TRP A 77 -8.66 -5.23 -5.21
C TRP A 77 -9.28 -3.83 -5.32
N LYS A 78 -10.41 -3.76 -6.00
CA LYS A 78 -11.23 -2.55 -6.09
C LYS A 78 -12.01 -2.42 -4.78
N TYR A 79 -12.12 -1.20 -4.28
CA TYR A 79 -13.09 -0.87 -3.24
C TYR A 79 -14.45 -1.45 -3.64
N PRO A 80 -15.25 -2.01 -2.71
CA PRO A 80 -16.68 -2.05 -2.97
C PRO A 80 -17.08 -0.59 -3.17
N LYS A 81 -17.32 -0.18 -4.44
CA LYS A 81 -18.00 1.08 -4.72
C LYS A 81 -19.25 1.02 -3.86
N ARG A 82 -19.43 1.97 -2.93
CA ARG A 82 -20.78 2.23 -2.42
C ARG A 82 -21.63 2.41 -3.67
N LEU A 83 -22.59 1.51 -3.85
CA LEU A 83 -23.79 1.81 -4.61
C LEU A 83 -24.34 3.06 -3.95
N ILE A 84 -24.06 4.21 -4.55
CA ILE A 84 -24.83 5.41 -4.30
C ILE A 84 -26.12 5.11 -5.04
N GLY A 85 -27.11 4.62 -4.30
CA GLY A 85 -28.51 4.63 -4.74
C GLY A 85 -29.06 6.04 -4.73
#